data_AF-A0AA88XCE2-F1
#
_entry.id   AF-A0AA88XCE2-F1
#
_cell.length_a   1.000
_cell.length_b   1.000
_cell.length_c   1.000
_cell.angle_alpha   90.00
_cell.angle_beta   90.00
_cell.angle_gamma   90.00
#
_symmetry.space_group_name_H-M   'P 1'
#
loop_
_entity.id
_entity.type
_entity.pdbx_description
1 polymer ?
#
loop_
_entity_poly.entity_id
_entity_poly.type
_entity_poly.pdbx_seq_one_letter_code
_entity_poly.pdbx_strand_id
1 'polypeptide(L)' 'MKKRKRVRQAGQDMRLSDDVTKLNSALIQRLIDHPGIDQAWYFNGAVYATAADSDGKKIKFDIFDDIEMKIKKK' A
#
# COMPACT_ATOMS: atom_id res chain seq x y z
N MET A 1 3.82 -8.51 15.29
CA MET A 1 2.70 -9.09 14.53
C MET A 1 2.22 -10.49 14.98
N LYS A 2 2.67 -11.05 16.12
CA LYS A 2 2.24 -12.39 16.60
C LYS A 2 0.74 -12.49 16.92
N LYS A 3 0.09 -11.39 17.32
CA LYS A 3 -1.33 -11.36 17.71
C LYS A 3 -2.29 -11.60 16.53
N ARG A 4 -2.12 -10.92 15.38
CA ARG A 4 -2.98 -11.14 14.18
C ARG A 4 -2.87 -12.54 13.60
N LYS A 5 -1.67 -13.14 13.62
CA LYS A 5 -1.46 -14.53 13.16
C LYS A 5 -2.24 -15.53 14.01
N ARG A 6 -2.28 -15.33 15.35
CA ARG A 6 -3.11 -16.13 16.26
C ARG A 6 -4.61 -15.94 16.01
N VAL A 7 -5.08 -14.71 15.77
CA VAL A 7 -6.50 -14.44 15.46
C VAL A 7 -6.92 -15.13 14.16
N ARG A 8 -6.10 -15.07 13.11
CA ARG A 8 -6.34 -15.81 11.86
C ARG A 8 -6.37 -17.33 12.02
N GLN A 9 -5.51 -17.87 12.89
CA GLN A 9 -5.47 -19.32 13.16
C GLN A 9 -6.64 -19.79 14.04
N ALA A 10 -7.18 -18.92 14.90
CA ALA A 10 -8.30 -19.23 15.79
C ALA A 10 -9.67 -18.99 15.16
N GLY A 11 -9.77 -18.10 14.18
CA GLY A 11 -11.03 -17.76 13.50
C GLY A 11 -11.35 -18.75 12.39
N GLN A 12 -12.04 -19.84 12.72
CA GLN A 12 -12.77 -20.68 11.76
C GLN A 12 -13.59 -19.77 10.82
N ASP A 13 -13.13 -19.56 9.59
CA ASP A 13 -13.77 -18.77 8.53
C ASP A 13 -14.00 -17.26 8.78
N MET A 14 -13.32 -16.63 9.75
CA MET A 14 -13.40 -15.18 9.93
C MET A 14 -12.53 -14.43 8.91
N ARG A 15 -13.15 -13.57 8.10
CA ARG A 15 -12.45 -12.61 7.23
C ARG A 15 -12.02 -11.39 8.03
N LEU A 16 -10.72 -11.17 8.10
CA LEU A 16 -10.14 -9.92 8.63
C LEU A 16 -9.87 -8.99 7.45
N SER A 17 -10.58 -7.86 7.39
CA SER A 17 -10.33 -6.77 6.44
C SER A 17 -9.79 -5.56 7.19
N ASP A 18 -8.89 -4.82 6.56
CA ASP A 18 -8.54 -3.48 7.03
C ASP A 18 -9.51 -2.47 6.37
N ASP A 19 -9.98 -1.48 7.13
CA ASP A 19 -10.80 -0.40 6.58
C ASP A 19 -9.91 0.59 5.83
N VAL A 20 -10.17 0.75 4.53
CA VAL A 20 -9.46 1.72 3.69
C VAL A 20 -10.21 3.04 3.73
N THR A 21 -9.55 4.10 4.18
CA THR A 21 -10.13 5.44 4.17
C THR A 21 -10.30 5.97 2.74
N LYS A 22 -11.21 6.93 2.54
CA LYS A 22 -11.38 7.60 1.24
C LYS A 22 -10.07 8.23 0.73
N LEU A 23 -9.27 8.81 1.63
CA LEU A 23 -7.98 9.42 1.30
C LEU A 23 -6.96 8.36 0.85
N ASN A 24 -6.90 7.22 1.54
CA ASN A 24 -6.01 6.12 1.13
C ASN A 24 -6.44 5.54 -0.23
N SER A 25 -7.74 5.43 -0.47
CA SER A 25 -8.27 4.98 -1.77
C SER A 25 -7.92 5.96 -2.89
N ALA A 26 -8.06 7.27 -2.64
CA ALA A 26 -7.68 8.30 -3.59
C ALA A 26 -6.16 8.31 -3.87
N LEU A 27 -5.33 8.07 -2.84
CA LEU A 27 -3.89 7.94 -3.01
C LEU A 27 -3.53 6.73 -3.88
N ILE A 28 -4.17 5.58 -3.66
CA ILE A 28 -3.96 4.38 -4.48
C ILE A 28 -4.34 4.65 -5.93
N GLN A 29 -5.47 5.32 -6.18
CA GLN A 29 -5.88 5.69 -7.54
C GLN A 29 -4.84 6.59 -8.20
N ARG A 30 -4.37 7.65 -7.52
CA ARG A 30 -3.32 8.53 -8.03
C ARG A 30 -2.02 7.80 -8.33
N LEU A 31 -1.67 6.79 -7.53
CA LEU A 31 -0.48 5.97 -7.77
C LEU A 31 -0.67 5.06 -9.00
N ILE A 32 -1.83 4.42 -9.16
CA ILE A 32 -2.13 3.58 -10.33
C ILE A 32 -2.13 4.39 -11.62
N ASP A 33 -2.64 5.61 -11.58
CA ASP A 33 -2.70 6.50 -12.75
C ASP A 33 -1.31 7.10 -13.11
N HIS A 34 -0.30 6.94 -12.24
CA HIS A 34 1.02 7.53 -12.45
C HIS A 34 1.91 6.61 -13.32
N PRO A 35 2.49 7.10 -14.43
CA PRO A 35 3.21 6.25 -15.40
C PRO A 35 4.47 5.58 -14.85
N GLY A 36 5.07 6.14 -13.78
CA GLY A 36 6.23 5.55 -13.11
C GLY A 36 5.90 4.46 -12.08
N ILE A 37 4.63 4.11 -11.88
CA ILE A 37 4.17 3.10 -10.92
C ILE A 37 3.67 1.86 -11.68
N ASP A 38 4.07 0.69 -11.20
CA ASP A 38 3.61 -0.61 -11.73
C ASP A 38 2.39 -1.11 -10.94
N GLN A 39 2.49 -1.15 -9.59
CA GLN A 39 1.43 -1.65 -8.72
C GLN A 39 1.30 -0.78 -7.48
N ALA A 40 0.07 -0.61 -6.98
CA ALA A 40 -0.21 0.05 -5.71
C ALA A 40 -1.25 -0.74 -4.90
N TRP A 41 -1.07 -0.84 -3.58
CA TRP A 41 -2.00 -1.54 -2.70
C TRP A 41 -1.98 -0.98 -1.27
N TYR A 42 -3.09 -1.23 -0.56
CA TYR A 42 -3.19 -0.96 0.87
C TYR A 42 -2.79 -2.19 1.67
N PHE A 43 -1.98 -2.02 2.71
CA PHE A 43 -1.68 -3.09 3.65
C PHE A 43 -1.35 -2.54 5.02
N ASN A 44 -2.02 -3.06 6.06
CA ASN A 44 -1.64 -2.81 7.45
C ASN A 44 -1.53 -1.31 7.82
N GLY A 45 -2.53 -0.51 7.44
CA GLY A 45 -2.55 0.91 7.79
C GLY A 45 -1.80 1.83 6.84
N ALA A 46 -1.15 1.31 5.79
CA ALA A 46 -0.30 2.10 4.91
C ALA A 46 -0.53 1.77 3.42
N VAL A 47 -0.29 2.76 2.57
CA VAL A 47 -0.28 2.60 1.12
C VAL A 47 1.14 2.30 0.65
N TYR A 48 1.27 1.29 -0.20
CA TYR A 48 2.51 0.89 -0.82
C TYR A 48 2.37 0.91 -2.33
N ALA A 49 3.47 1.18 -3.03
CA ALA A 49 3.56 0.97 -4.47
C ALA A 49 4.95 0.49 -4.89
N THR A 50 5.02 -0.16 -6.04
CA THR A 50 6.26 -0.50 -6.75
C THR A 50 6.40 0.44 -7.94
N ALA A 51 7.55 1.09 -8.08
CA ALA A 51 7.85 1.84 -9.28
C ALA A 51 8.30 0.89 -10.40
N ALA A 52 7.97 1.21 -11.65
CA ALA A 52 8.33 0.38 -12.81
C ALA A 52 9.84 0.15 -12.92
N ASP A 53 10.63 1.19 -12.62
CA ASP A 53 12.10 1.14 -12.66
C ASP A 53 12.72 0.58 -11.36
N SER A 54 11.91 0.35 -10.33
CA SER A 54 12.40 -0.13 -9.04
C SER A 54 12.26 -1.64 -8.98
N ASP A 55 13.36 -2.36 -9.22
CA ASP A 55 13.59 -3.83 -9.15
C ASP A 55 12.75 -4.59 -8.09
N GLY A 56 11.43 -4.65 -8.25
CA GLY A 56 10.45 -5.09 -7.26
C GLY A 56 10.41 -4.34 -5.92
N LYS A 57 11.09 -3.19 -5.77
CA LYS A 57 11.21 -2.52 -4.46
C LYS A 57 9.92 -1.80 -4.07
N LYS A 58 9.40 -2.17 -2.90
CA LYS A 58 8.19 -1.58 -2.31
C LYS A 58 8.53 -0.21 -1.71
N ILE A 59 7.75 0.80 -2.04
CA ILE A 59 7.85 2.16 -1.50
C ILE A 59 6.58 2.42 -0.69
N LYS A 60 6.74 2.91 0.54
CA LYS A 60 5.62 3.35 1.38
C LYS A 60 5.28 4.80 1.04
N PHE A 61 4.02 5.09 0.82
CA PHE A 61 3.49 6.44 0.59
C PHE A 61 2.60 6.90 1.74
N ASP A 62 2.68 8.19 2.03
CA ASP A 62 1.79 8.95 2.91
C ASP A 62 0.89 9.84 2.04
N ILE A 63 -0.23 10.28 2.60
CA ILE A 63 -1.31 11.01 1.89
C ILE A 63 -0.82 12.38 1.37
N PHE A 64 0.20 12.94 2.03
CA PHE A 64 0.79 14.24 1.70
C PHE A 64 2.14 14.14 0.98
N ASP A 65 2.58 12.93 0.63
CA ASP A 65 3.82 12.76 -0.11
C ASP A 65 3.68 13.27 -1.56
N ASP A 66 4.74 13.90 -2.04
CA ASP A 66 4.93 14.13 -3.47
C ASP A 66 5.41 12.83 -4.13
N ILE A 67 4.59 12.29 -5.04
CA ILE A 67 4.82 11.01 -5.71
C ILE A 67 6.08 11.09 -6.59
N GLU A 68 6.25 12.16 -7.36
CA GLU A 68 7.37 12.30 -8.30
C GLU A 68 8.70 12.38 -7.57
N MET A 69 8.76 13.22 -6.53
CA MET A 69 9.99 13.38 -5.74
C MET A 69 10.41 12.06 -5.10
N LYS A 70 9.44 11.25 -4.66
CA LYS A 70 9.70 10.01 -3.92
C LYS A 70 10.13 8.86 -4.84
N ILE A 71 9.66 8.86 -6.09
CA ILE A 71 10.12 7.92 -7.12
C ILE A 71 11.52 8.31 -7.61
N LYS A 72 11.77 9.60 -7.90
CA LYS A 72 13.06 10.09 -8.42
C LYS A 72 14.23 9.99 -7.44
N LYS A 73 13.97 10.00 -6.13
CA LYS A 73 15.03 9.93 -5.10
C LYS A 73 15.67 8.54 -4.95
N LYS A 74 15.31 7.57 -5.79
CA LYS A 74 15.74 6.17 -5.67
C LYS A 74 16.44 5.66 -6.91
#